data_AF-A0A166F4S0-F1
#
_entry.id   AF-A0A166F4S0-F1
#
_cell.length_a   1.000
_cell.length_b   1.000
_cell.length_c   1.000
_cell.angle_alpha   90.00
_cell.angle_beta   90.00
_cell.angle_gamma   90.00
#
_symmetry.space_group_name_H-M   'P 1'
#
loop_
_entity.id
_entity.type
_entity.pdbx_description
1 polymer ?
#
loop_
_entity_poly.entity_id
_entity_poly.type
_entity_poly.pdbx_seq_one_letter_code
_entity_poly.pdbx_strand_id
1 'polypeptide(L)'
;MSALTIFDFEDHSLRTLSVDGLFWFIAKDVCTVLEIKNSRDAVTKLDSDDVRVVSTDTNAGRRQTTAVNESGLYSLIFESRKPAAKKFKKWVTAEVLPALRQSGTYSMGPTPQKQQGPDAKQVLLVNEMNARANLLKEARYIYGREAAMTLWDRLGLPDIAGEGVNQVAGTAADDPDGCLTHLINFTCGKNLSVRIALAFALADDVGARRMEQLGIKLRPHAYPDGVAIAYNHDYLWEVFRLTQWHGNWKLALQKLAGAHQSQNAITIDGKQRRAVILPLSLVESYVG
;
A
#
# COMPACT_ATOMS: atom_id res chain seq x y z
N MET A 1 22.56 -8.21 -3.30
CA MET A 1 22.26 -9.06 -4.47
C MET A 1 21.20 -8.33 -5.28
N SER A 2 21.48 -7.94 -6.52
CA SER A 2 20.50 -7.23 -7.37
C SER A 2 19.71 -8.26 -8.19
N ALA A 3 18.39 -8.28 -8.04
CA ALA A 3 17.52 -9.15 -8.83
C ALA A 3 17.35 -8.56 -10.24
N LEU A 4 17.51 -9.41 -11.27
CA LEU A 4 17.21 -9.08 -12.66
C LEU A 4 15.72 -9.29 -12.91
N THR A 5 15.03 -8.25 -13.36
CA THR A 5 13.60 -8.29 -13.70
C THR A 5 13.43 -8.11 -15.21
N ILE A 6 12.55 -8.89 -15.83
CA ILE A 6 12.24 -8.79 -17.26
C ILE A 6 10.91 -8.05 -17.43
N PHE A 7 10.90 -7.03 -18.26
CA PHE A 7 9.71 -6.30 -18.68
C PHE A 7 9.46 -6.57 -20.17
N ASP A 8 8.30 -7.11 -20.51
CA ASP A 8 7.93 -7.29 -21.91
C ASP A 8 7.24 -6.02 -22.45
N PHE A 9 7.71 -5.53 -23.58
CA PHE A 9 7.17 -4.37 -24.29
C PHE A 9 7.03 -4.70 -25.79
N GLU A 10 5.79 -4.73 -26.27
CA GLU A 10 5.45 -5.31 -27.59
C GLU A 10 6.06 -6.72 -27.72
N ASP A 11 6.79 -7.00 -28.79
CA ASP A 11 7.47 -8.28 -29.02
C ASP A 11 8.90 -8.34 -28.43
N HIS A 12 9.25 -7.44 -27.50
CA HIS A 12 10.61 -7.29 -26.99
C HIS A 12 10.68 -7.42 -25.46
N SER A 13 11.62 -8.23 -24.98
CA SER A 13 11.92 -8.33 -23.55
C SER A 13 13.05 -7.38 -23.16
N LEU A 14 12.75 -6.46 -22.24
CA LEU A 14 13.67 -5.51 -21.63
C LEU A 14 14.15 -6.04 -20.28
N ARG A 15 15.45 -6.27 -20.15
CA ARG A 15 16.04 -6.64 -18.86
C ARG A 15 16.34 -5.40 -18.04
N THR A 16 16.03 -5.48 -16.75
CA THR A 16 16.19 -4.39 -15.78
C THR A 16 16.81 -4.89 -14.48
N LEU A 17 17.50 -4.00 -13.79
CA LEU A 17 18.17 -4.23 -12.53
C LEU A 17 17.81 -3.11 -11.56
N SER A 18 17.53 -3.47 -10.31
CA SER A 18 17.46 -2.49 -9.23
C SER A 18 18.83 -2.37 -8.55
N VAL A 19 19.41 -1.18 -8.58
CA VAL A 19 20.70 -0.87 -7.94
C VAL A 19 20.56 0.47 -7.23
N ASP A 20 20.81 0.49 -5.91
CA ASP A 20 20.74 1.68 -5.06
C ASP A 20 19.38 2.40 -5.09
N GLY A 21 18.29 1.64 -5.26
CA GLY A 21 16.93 2.19 -5.35
C GLY A 21 16.58 2.82 -6.71
N LEU A 22 17.50 2.78 -7.68
CA LEU A 22 17.28 3.24 -9.05
C LEU A 22 17.14 2.06 -10.01
N PHE A 23 16.29 2.23 -11.03
CA PHE A 23 16.15 1.27 -12.11
C PHE A 23 17.22 1.48 -13.18
N TRP A 24 17.86 0.38 -13.56
CA TRP A 24 18.86 0.31 -14.62
C TRP A 24 18.39 -0.64 -15.71
N PHE A 25 18.33 -0.16 -16.95
CA PHE A 25 17.86 -0.89 -18.13
C PHE A 25 19.06 -1.35 -18.96
N ILE A 26 19.08 -2.61 -19.40
CA ILE A 26 20.16 -3.08 -20.27
C ILE A 26 20.13 -2.30 -21.59
N ALA A 27 21.20 -1.53 -21.85
CA ALA A 27 21.24 -0.57 -22.95
C ALA A 27 21.06 -1.23 -24.31
N LYS A 28 21.55 -2.47 -24.46
CA LYS A 28 21.39 -3.26 -25.68
C LYS A 28 19.91 -3.55 -25.97
N ASP A 29 19.14 -3.94 -24.96
CA ASP A 29 17.74 -4.29 -25.12
C ASP A 29 16.92 -3.04 -25.48
N VAL A 30 17.19 -1.92 -24.80
CA VAL A 30 16.61 -0.60 -25.10
C VAL A 30 16.91 -0.19 -26.54
N CYS A 31 18.15 -0.30 -26.99
CA CYS A 31 18.53 0.04 -28.36
C CYS A 31 17.84 -0.86 -29.39
N THR A 32 17.67 -2.15 -29.09
CA THR A 32 16.91 -3.07 -29.96
C THR A 32 15.45 -2.64 -30.09
N VAL A 33 14.79 -2.34 -28.97
CA VAL A 33 13.40 -1.83 -28.96
C VAL A 33 13.26 -0.55 -29.78
N LEU A 34 14.22 0.37 -29.64
CA LEU A 34 14.23 1.67 -30.32
C LEU A 34 14.77 1.61 -31.75
N GLU A 35 15.15 0.43 -32.26
CA GLU A 35 15.76 0.20 -33.58
C GLU A 35 17.05 1.02 -33.80
N ILE A 36 17.78 1.28 -32.71
CA ILE A 36 19.08 1.93 -32.72
C ILE A 36 20.14 0.88 -33.06
N LYS A 37 20.67 0.95 -34.29
CA LYS A 37 21.61 -0.04 -34.83
C LYS A 37 22.91 -0.16 -34.02
N ASN A 38 23.44 0.95 -33.52
CA ASN A 38 24.71 0.96 -32.81
C ASN A 38 24.52 1.40 -31.36
N SER A 39 24.29 0.44 -30.47
CA SER A 39 24.09 0.68 -29.05
C SER A 39 25.32 1.28 -28.35
N ARG A 40 26.54 0.96 -28.81
CA ARG A 40 27.75 1.57 -28.23
C ARG A 40 27.83 3.06 -28.52
N ASP A 41 27.59 3.45 -29.78
CA ASP A 41 27.58 4.86 -30.18
C ASP A 41 26.47 5.66 -29.49
N ALA A 42 25.30 5.04 -29.31
CA ALA A 42 24.19 5.67 -28.61
C ALA A 42 24.50 5.93 -27.13
N VAL A 43 25.10 4.95 -26.45
CA VAL A 43 25.48 5.07 -25.03
C VAL A 43 26.62 6.08 -24.84
N THR A 44 27.58 6.19 -25.76
CA THR A 44 28.67 7.18 -25.65
C THR A 44 28.21 8.64 -25.73
N LYS A 45 26.98 8.90 -26.17
CA LYS A 45 26.38 10.24 -26.22
C LYS A 45 25.61 10.62 -24.95
N LEU A 46 25.39 9.65 -24.05
CA LEU A 46 24.75 9.88 -22.77
C LEU A 46 25.75 10.44 -21.77
N ASP A 47 25.23 11.15 -20.77
CA ASP A 47 26.02 11.62 -19.66
C ASP A 47 26.59 10.46 -18.84
N SER A 48 27.72 10.68 -18.18
CA SER A 48 28.47 9.61 -17.51
C SER A 48 27.76 9.04 -16.28
N ASP A 49 26.84 9.80 -15.67
CA ASP A 49 25.97 9.39 -14.56
C ASP A 49 24.75 8.59 -15.02
N ASP A 50 24.39 8.70 -16.30
CA ASP A 50 23.29 7.95 -16.91
C ASP A 50 23.67 6.54 -17.36
N VAL A 51 24.96 6.20 -17.31
CA VAL A 51 25.52 4.94 -17.81
C VAL A 51 26.29 4.20 -16.71
N ARG A 52 26.03 2.90 -16.57
CA ARG A 52 26.75 2.04 -15.62
C ARG A 52 27.08 0.68 -16.23
N VAL A 53 28.24 0.13 -15.86
CA VAL A 53 28.58 -1.27 -16.15
C VAL A 53 28.04 -2.13 -15.02
N VAL A 54 27.20 -3.10 -15.37
CA VAL A 54 26.54 -4.01 -14.43
C VAL A 54 26.91 -5.46 -14.78
N SER A 55 27.02 -6.29 -13.74
CA SER A 55 27.27 -7.72 -13.91
C SER A 55 25.94 -8.47 -13.97
N THR A 56 25.61 -9.04 -15.12
CA THR A 56 24.43 -9.89 -15.31
C THR A 56 24.82 -11.35 -15.33
N ASP A 57 24.10 -12.18 -14.58
CA ASP A 57 24.24 -13.63 -14.64
C ASP A 57 23.48 -14.15 -15.86
N THR A 58 24.19 -14.85 -16.74
CA THR A 58 23.61 -15.48 -17.94
C THR A 58 23.88 -16.98 -17.90
N ASN A 59 23.13 -17.76 -18.66
CA ASN A 59 23.35 -19.23 -18.78
C ASN A 59 24.78 -19.58 -19.25
N ALA A 60 25.52 -18.62 -19.81
CA ALA A 60 26.91 -18.75 -20.25
C ALA A 60 27.93 -18.14 -19.25
N GLY A 61 27.53 -17.88 -18.01
CA GLY A 61 28.33 -17.26 -16.95
C GLY A 61 28.05 -15.77 -16.74
N ARG A 62 28.77 -15.18 -15.77
CA ARG A 62 28.64 -13.78 -15.39
C ARG A 62 29.26 -12.88 -16.46
N ARG A 63 28.47 -11.98 -17.05
CA ARG A 63 28.91 -11.04 -18.09
C ARG A 63 28.71 -9.62 -17.62
N GLN A 64 29.72 -8.78 -17.88
CA GLN A 64 29.58 -7.34 -17.74
C GLN A 64 28.81 -6.78 -18.94
N THR A 65 27.81 -5.97 -18.68
CA THR A 65 27.00 -5.33 -19.71
C THR A 65 26.72 -3.89 -19.31
N THR A 66 26.44 -3.04 -20.29
CA THR A 66 26.15 -1.64 -20.05
C THR A 66 24.65 -1.46 -19.83
N ALA A 67 24.30 -0.74 -18.76
CA ALA A 67 22.95 -0.36 -18.44
C ALA A 67 22.83 1.17 -18.39
N VAL A 68 21.62 1.66 -18.64
CA VAL A 68 21.24 3.07 -18.56
C VAL A 68 20.19 3.27 -17.49
N ASN A 69 20.22 4.38 -16.75
CA ASN A 69 19.16 4.74 -15.81
C ASN A 69 17.92 5.30 -16.55
N GLU A 70 16.92 5.78 -15.82
CA GLU A 70 15.72 6.39 -16.42
C GLU A 70 16.02 7.64 -17.25
N SER A 71 16.94 8.50 -16.80
CA SER A 71 17.36 9.69 -17.54
C SER A 71 17.98 9.32 -18.89
N GLY A 72 18.94 8.41 -18.90
CA GLY A 72 19.58 7.91 -20.12
C GLY A 72 18.59 7.20 -21.06
N LEU A 73 17.64 6.45 -20.50
CA LEU A 73 16.55 5.85 -21.28
C LEU A 73 15.70 6.93 -21.98
N TYR A 74 15.31 8.00 -21.28
CA TYR A 74 14.53 9.09 -21.87
C TYR A 74 15.30 9.85 -22.94
N SER A 75 16.59 10.10 -22.74
CA SER A 75 17.48 10.68 -23.76
C SER A 75 17.47 9.85 -25.05
N LEU A 76 17.62 8.52 -24.94
CA LEU A 76 17.55 7.61 -26.09
C LEU A 76 16.16 7.62 -26.77
N ILE A 77 15.07 7.66 -25.99
CA ILE A 77 13.71 7.72 -26.54
C ILE A 77 13.47 9.03 -27.29
N PHE A 78 13.93 10.16 -26.76
CA PHE A 78 13.71 11.47 -27.36
C PHE A 78 14.50 11.71 -28.65
N GLU A 79 15.61 10.99 -28.84
CA GLU A 79 16.38 10.95 -30.09
C GLU A 79 15.85 9.94 -31.12
N SER A 80 15.11 8.92 -30.67
CA SER A 80 14.63 7.86 -31.55
C SER A 80 13.63 8.37 -32.61
N ARG A 81 13.76 7.82 -33.82
CA ARG A 81 12.89 8.12 -34.96
C ARG A 81 11.71 7.14 -35.08
N LYS A 82 11.64 6.11 -34.24
CA LYS A 82 10.59 5.07 -34.27
C LYS A 82 9.21 5.67 -34.00
N PRO A 83 8.13 5.23 -34.69
CA PRO A 83 6.79 5.77 -34.47
C PRO A 83 6.32 5.69 -33.01
N ALA A 84 6.63 4.60 -32.30
CA ALA A 84 6.32 4.44 -30.88
C ALA A 84 7.02 5.50 -30.01
N ALA A 85 8.32 5.75 -30.24
CA ALA A 85 9.08 6.79 -29.55
C ALA A 85 8.54 8.20 -29.86
N LYS A 86 8.12 8.47 -31.09
CA LYS A 86 7.44 9.73 -31.45
C LYS A 86 6.11 9.91 -30.72
N LYS A 87 5.31 8.84 -30.58
CA LYS A 87 4.05 8.87 -29.80
C LYS A 87 4.34 9.18 -28.33
N PHE A 88 5.30 8.48 -27.73
CA PHE A 88 5.72 8.73 -26.35
C PHE A 88 6.22 10.16 -26.15
N LYS A 89 7.14 10.62 -27.01
CA LYS A 89 7.67 11.99 -26.97
C LYS A 89 6.55 13.02 -27.06
N LYS A 90 5.63 12.87 -28.00
CA LYS A 90 4.49 13.79 -28.17
C LYS A 90 3.56 13.77 -26.95
N TRP A 91 3.30 12.59 -26.39
CA TRP A 91 2.49 12.44 -25.19
C TRP A 91 3.17 13.12 -23.99
N VAL A 92 4.46 12.88 -23.75
CA VAL A 92 5.20 13.55 -22.68
C VAL A 92 5.21 15.07 -22.85
N THR A 93 5.50 15.58 -24.05
CA THR A 93 5.67 17.04 -24.26
C THR A 93 4.36 17.81 -24.41
N ALA A 94 3.30 17.19 -24.91
CA ALA A 94 2.01 17.86 -25.13
C ALA A 94 1.00 17.62 -24.00
N GLU A 95 1.17 16.56 -23.22
CA GLU A 95 0.21 16.17 -22.17
C GLU A 95 0.87 16.16 -20.79
N VAL A 96 1.88 15.32 -20.58
CA VAL A 96 2.47 15.09 -19.25
C VAL A 96 3.16 16.33 -18.70
N LEU A 97 4.12 16.91 -19.44
CA LEU A 97 4.87 18.08 -18.97
C LEU A 97 3.99 19.32 -18.81
N PRO A 98 3.04 19.63 -19.73
CA PRO A 98 2.10 20.71 -19.51
C PRO A 98 1.19 20.49 -18.29
N ALA A 99 0.70 19.27 -18.08
CA ALA A 99 -0.09 18.94 -16.90
C ALA A 99 0.74 19.13 -15.62
N LEU A 100 1.93 18.50 -15.53
CA LEU A 100 2.84 18.68 -14.40
C LEU A 100 3.17 20.15 -14.13
N ARG A 101 3.41 20.96 -15.17
CA ARG A 101 3.68 22.40 -15.01
C ARG A 101 2.48 23.17 -14.45
N GLN A 102 1.25 22.78 -14.81
CA GLN A 102 0.03 23.48 -14.41
C GLN A 102 -0.51 23.03 -13.06
N SER A 103 -0.57 21.71 -12.82
CA SER A 103 -1.18 21.09 -11.64
C SER A 103 -0.19 20.48 -10.66
N GLY A 104 1.09 20.38 -11.01
CA GLY A 104 2.12 19.71 -10.18
C GLY A 104 1.99 18.18 -10.14
N THR A 105 0.99 17.60 -10.81
CA THR A 105 0.70 16.16 -10.78
C THR A 105 0.19 15.67 -12.15
N TYR A 106 0.46 14.40 -12.46
CA TYR A 106 -0.04 13.72 -13.66
C TYR A 106 -0.47 12.29 -13.28
N SER A 107 -1.71 11.91 -13.60
CA SER A 107 -2.28 10.60 -13.24
C SER A 107 -2.55 9.75 -14.47
N MET A 108 -1.91 8.58 -14.52
CA MET A 108 -2.20 7.54 -15.50
C MET A 108 -3.36 6.68 -15.00
N GLY A 109 -4.58 7.04 -15.38
CA GLY A 109 -5.79 6.24 -15.23
C GLY A 109 -6.57 6.26 -16.54
N PRO A 110 -7.55 5.37 -16.76
CA PRO A 110 -8.38 5.42 -17.96
C PRO A 110 -8.96 6.83 -18.08
N THR A 111 -8.56 7.54 -19.14
CA THR A 111 -9.15 8.82 -19.52
C THR A 111 -10.66 8.66 -19.46
N PRO A 112 -11.39 9.48 -18.69
CA PRO A 112 -12.82 9.58 -18.90
C PRO A 112 -12.98 10.03 -20.34
N GLN A 113 -13.56 9.17 -21.18
CA GLN A 113 -14.19 9.60 -22.42
C GLN A 113 -14.97 10.87 -22.10
N LYS A 114 -14.98 11.84 -23.03
CA LYS A 114 -15.82 13.04 -23.00
C LYS A 114 -17.21 12.74 -22.43
N GLN A 115 -17.35 12.81 -21.12
CA GLN A 115 -18.57 12.73 -20.37
C GLN A 115 -18.62 14.07 -19.67
N GLN A 116 -19.68 14.80 -19.95
CA GLN A 116 -19.95 16.07 -19.31
C GLN A 116 -20.06 15.83 -17.78
N GLY A 117 -19.03 16.27 -17.02
CA GLY A 117 -18.96 16.29 -15.55
C GLY A 117 -17.82 15.43 -14.94
N PRO A 118 -17.19 15.81 -13.80
CA PRO A 118 -17.53 16.87 -12.87
C PRO A 118 -16.65 18.14 -13.02
N ASP A 119 -17.11 19.24 -12.43
CA ASP A 119 -16.47 20.56 -12.41
C ASP A 119 -14.97 20.45 -12.06
N ALA A 120 -14.08 21.17 -12.74
CA ALA A 120 -12.63 21.14 -12.51
C ALA A 120 -12.24 21.40 -11.04
N LYS A 121 -13.14 22.08 -10.31
CA LYS A 121 -13.08 22.27 -8.86
C LYS A 121 -13.15 20.97 -8.06
N GLN A 122 -13.96 19.98 -8.45
CA GLN A 122 -14.06 18.70 -7.73
C GLN A 122 -12.78 17.87 -7.86
N VAL A 123 -12.16 17.84 -9.04
CA VAL A 123 -10.88 17.14 -9.23
C VAL A 123 -9.77 17.80 -8.39
N LEU A 124 -9.73 19.14 -8.36
CA LEU A 124 -8.80 19.87 -7.50
C LEU A 124 -9.04 19.59 -6.01
N LEU A 125 -10.30 19.56 -5.58
CA LEU A 125 -10.69 19.27 -4.20
C LEU A 125 -10.25 17.86 -3.76
N VAL A 126 -10.45 16.85 -4.62
CA VAL A 126 -10.03 15.47 -4.34
C VAL A 126 -8.51 15.37 -4.22
N ASN A 127 -7.77 16.05 -5.11
CA ASN A 127 -6.31 16.06 -5.07
C ASN A 127 -5.77 16.75 -3.81
N GLU A 128 -6.37 17.88 -3.43
CA GLU A 128 -6.02 18.59 -2.21
C GLU A 128 -6.33 17.75 -0.96
N MET A 129 -7.46 17.05 -0.94
CA MET A 129 -7.84 16.14 0.14
C MET A 129 -6.84 14.98 0.27
N ASN A 130 -6.42 14.38 -0.84
CA ASN A 130 -5.44 13.29 -0.86
C ASN A 130 -4.06 13.75 -0.35
N ALA A 131 -3.62 14.95 -0.74
CA ALA A 131 -2.36 15.52 -0.26
C ALA A 131 -2.40 15.75 1.27
N ARG A 132 -3.49 16.31 1.78
CA ARG A 132 -3.72 16.50 3.23
C ARG A 132 -3.72 15.16 3.98
N ALA A 133 -4.39 14.14 3.43
CA ALA A 133 -4.41 12.79 4.02
C ALA A 133 -3.02 12.14 4.08
N ASN A 134 -2.20 12.32 3.04
CA ASN A 134 -0.82 11.81 3.04
C ASN A 134 0.06 12.53 4.07
N LEU A 135 -0.05 13.86 4.19
CA LEU A 135 0.66 14.63 5.22
C LEU A 135 0.30 14.15 6.63
N LEU A 136 -0.97 13.84 6.88
CA LEU A 136 -1.41 13.27 8.16
C LEU A 136 -0.82 11.89 8.43
N LYS A 137 -0.72 11.03 7.42
CA LYS A 137 -0.06 9.73 7.54
C LYS A 137 1.41 9.89 7.91
N GLU A 138 2.13 10.75 7.21
CA GLU A 138 3.55 11.03 7.50
C GLU A 138 3.74 11.66 8.89
N ALA A 139 2.91 12.64 9.25
CA ALA A 139 2.97 13.26 10.58
C ALA A 139 2.70 12.24 11.69
N ARG A 140 1.73 11.34 11.49
CA ARG A 140 1.45 10.25 12.42
C ARG A 140 2.62 9.27 12.51
N TYR A 141 3.25 8.95 11.38
CA TYR A 141 4.36 8.00 11.31
C TYR A 141 5.62 8.54 12.00
N ILE A 142 5.97 9.80 11.74
CA ILE A 142 7.21 10.42 12.22
C ILE A 142 7.05 10.94 13.66
N TYR A 143 5.93 11.59 13.96
CA TYR A 143 5.75 12.37 15.20
C TYR A 143 4.64 11.83 16.12
N GLY A 144 3.95 10.76 15.70
CA GLY A 144 2.90 10.13 16.50
C GLY A 144 1.53 10.81 16.38
N ARG A 145 0.58 10.28 17.16
CA ARG A 145 -0.86 10.58 17.04
C ARG A 145 -1.21 12.03 17.34
N GLU A 146 -0.64 12.62 18.38
CA GLU A 146 -0.98 14.00 18.79
C GLU A 146 -0.53 15.03 17.74
N ALA A 147 0.63 14.83 17.12
CA ALA A 147 1.11 15.66 16.03
C ALA A 147 0.20 15.59 14.81
N ALA A 148 -0.29 14.40 14.47
CA ALA A 148 -1.26 14.22 13.38
C ALA A 148 -2.60 14.90 13.68
N MET A 149 -3.11 14.83 14.92
CA MET A 149 -4.34 15.55 15.30
C MET A 149 -4.15 17.06 15.27
N THR A 150 -3.00 17.57 15.73
CA THR A 150 -2.70 19.01 15.65
C THR A 150 -2.61 19.47 14.20
N LEU A 151 -2.04 18.63 13.32
CA LEU A 151 -1.97 18.91 11.89
C LEU A 151 -3.36 18.84 11.23
N TRP A 152 -4.25 17.95 11.70
CA TRP A 152 -5.63 17.83 11.22
C TRP A 152 -6.36 19.17 11.31
N ASP A 153 -6.31 19.80 12.48
CA ASP A 153 -6.94 21.10 12.73
C ASP A 153 -6.34 22.20 11.85
N ARG A 154 -5.01 22.20 11.68
CA ARG A 154 -4.31 23.20 10.84
C ARG A 154 -4.60 23.05 9.35
N LEU A 155 -4.91 21.84 8.89
CA LEU A 155 -5.26 21.57 7.49
C LEU A 155 -6.74 21.89 7.18
N GLY A 156 -7.51 22.37 8.16
CA GLY A 156 -8.92 22.73 7.98
C GLY A 156 -9.75 21.56 7.44
N LEU A 157 -9.42 20.34 7.88
CA LEU A 157 -10.16 19.14 7.51
C LEU A 157 -11.46 19.07 8.30
N PRO A 158 -12.52 18.45 7.72
CA PRO A 158 -13.81 18.34 8.39
C PRO A 158 -13.67 17.65 9.75
N ASP A 159 -14.44 18.12 10.73
CA ASP A 159 -14.50 17.51 12.05
C ASP A 159 -15.33 16.22 11.99
N ILE A 160 -14.61 15.10 11.83
CA ILE A 160 -15.22 13.76 11.74
C ILE A 160 -15.83 13.34 13.08
N ALA A 161 -15.34 13.88 14.21
CA ALA A 161 -15.89 13.57 15.52
C ALA A 161 -17.22 14.31 15.75
N GLY A 162 -17.35 15.54 15.24
CA GLY A 162 -18.54 16.39 15.37
C GLY A 162 -19.71 16.05 14.43
N GLU A 163 -19.44 15.64 13.18
CA GLU A 163 -20.50 15.30 12.20
C GLU A 163 -21.11 13.90 12.40
N GLY A 164 -20.61 13.14 13.38
CA GLY A 164 -20.99 11.76 13.63
C GLY A 164 -20.34 10.85 12.58
N VAL A 165 -19.30 10.14 12.99
CA VAL A 165 -18.50 9.21 12.16
C VAL A 165 -19.36 8.32 11.24
N ASN A 166 -20.55 7.90 11.69
CA ASN A 166 -21.47 7.05 10.93
C ASN A 166 -22.14 7.75 9.73
N GLN A 167 -22.27 9.09 9.74
CA GLN A 167 -22.83 9.83 8.60
C GLN A 167 -21.85 9.87 7.42
N VAL A 168 -20.54 9.81 7.72
CA VAL A 168 -19.47 9.90 6.72
C VAL A 168 -18.93 8.52 6.32
N ALA A 169 -18.85 7.57 7.27
CA ALA A 169 -18.22 6.26 7.05
C ALA A 169 -19.22 5.12 6.75
N GLY A 170 -20.53 5.37 6.88
CA GLY A 170 -21.57 4.34 6.81
C GLY A 170 -21.87 3.71 8.17
N THR A 171 -22.56 2.59 8.17
CA THR A 171 -22.82 1.78 9.35
C THR A 171 -21.67 0.82 9.63
N ALA A 172 -21.52 0.38 10.87
CA ALA A 172 -20.51 -0.62 11.27
C ALA A 172 -20.49 -1.87 10.36
N ALA A 173 -21.61 -2.20 9.72
CA ALA A 173 -21.77 -3.39 8.91
C ALA A 173 -21.28 -3.22 7.45
N ASP A 174 -20.91 -2.01 7.03
CA ASP A 174 -20.62 -1.68 5.63
C ASP A 174 -19.16 -1.94 5.23
N ASP A 175 -18.26 -2.02 6.21
CA ASP A 175 -16.82 -2.24 5.98
C ASP A 175 -16.22 -3.26 6.99
N PRO A 176 -16.42 -4.57 6.76
CA PRO A 176 -15.93 -5.61 7.65
C PRO A 176 -14.40 -5.81 7.58
N ASP A 177 -13.80 -5.69 6.39
CA ASP A 177 -12.36 -5.81 6.18
C ASP A 177 -11.60 -4.62 6.79
N GLY A 178 -12.13 -3.40 6.66
CA GLY A 178 -11.59 -2.22 7.33
C GLY A 178 -11.66 -2.33 8.86
N CYS A 179 -12.72 -2.94 9.40
CA CYS A 179 -12.83 -3.18 10.85
C CYS A 179 -11.68 -4.05 11.37
N LEU A 180 -11.40 -5.17 10.68
CA LEU A 180 -10.32 -6.07 11.07
C LEU A 180 -8.95 -5.42 10.85
N THR A 181 -8.76 -4.73 9.73
CA THR A 181 -7.53 -3.99 9.40
C THR A 181 -7.20 -2.95 10.48
N HIS A 182 -8.21 -2.21 10.94
CA HIS A 182 -8.05 -1.21 11.99
C HIS A 182 -7.62 -1.85 13.31
N LEU A 183 -8.25 -2.95 13.73
CA LEU A 183 -7.87 -3.70 14.93
C LEU A 183 -6.42 -4.19 14.84
N ILE A 184 -6.07 -4.84 13.74
CA ILE A 184 -4.74 -5.43 13.52
C ILE A 184 -3.64 -4.36 13.52
N ASN A 185 -3.92 -3.18 12.98
CA ASN A 185 -2.93 -2.10 12.95
C ASN A 185 -2.96 -1.19 14.20
N PHE A 186 -3.87 -1.42 15.14
CA PHE A 186 -3.92 -0.64 16.37
C PHE A 186 -2.74 -0.96 17.29
N THR A 187 -2.30 0.02 18.09
CA THR A 187 -1.15 -0.10 18.99
C THR A 187 -1.54 -0.82 20.29
N CYS A 188 -0.82 -1.90 20.64
CA CYS A 188 -0.89 -2.57 21.92
C CYS A 188 0.44 -2.39 22.69
N GLY A 189 0.51 -1.43 23.59
CA GLY A 189 1.71 -1.13 24.40
C GLY A 189 2.66 -0.11 23.77
N LYS A 190 3.93 -0.09 24.20
CA LYS A 190 4.95 0.87 23.72
C LYS A 190 5.37 0.54 22.27
N ASN A 191 4.68 1.13 21.30
CA ASN A 191 4.97 1.07 19.85
C ASN A 191 4.87 -0.31 19.18
N LEU A 192 4.18 -1.28 19.80
CA LEU A 192 3.87 -2.56 19.17
C LEU A 192 2.45 -2.49 18.58
N SER A 193 2.23 -3.02 17.37
CA SER A 193 0.87 -3.19 16.83
C SER A 193 0.31 -4.57 17.17
N VAL A 194 -1.02 -4.69 17.18
CA VAL A 194 -1.72 -5.97 17.33
C VAL A 194 -1.25 -6.98 16.29
N ARG A 195 -0.92 -6.53 15.06
CA ARG A 195 -0.32 -7.33 13.99
C ARG A 195 0.96 -8.02 14.42
N ILE A 196 1.90 -7.25 14.98
CA ILE A 196 3.18 -7.79 15.43
C ILE A 196 2.96 -8.72 16.62
N ALA A 197 2.08 -8.35 17.55
CA ALA A 197 1.74 -9.19 18.69
C ALA A 197 1.09 -10.53 18.26
N LEU A 198 0.20 -10.50 17.25
CA LEU A 198 -0.40 -11.68 16.65
C LEU A 198 0.64 -12.56 15.96
N ALA A 199 1.57 -11.99 15.21
CA ALA A 199 2.65 -12.73 14.56
C ALA A 199 3.47 -13.55 15.58
N PHE A 200 3.81 -12.95 16.72
CA PHE A 200 4.47 -13.67 17.81
C PHE A 200 3.56 -14.69 18.49
N ALA A 201 2.30 -14.34 18.73
CA ALA A 201 1.33 -15.21 19.39
C ALA A 201 0.94 -16.44 18.56
N LEU A 202 1.04 -16.38 17.23
CA LEU A 202 0.83 -17.52 16.36
C LEU A 202 1.94 -18.58 16.49
N ALA A 203 3.15 -18.15 16.88
CA ALA A 203 4.34 -18.98 17.00
C ALA A 203 4.60 -19.54 18.42
N ASP A 204 4.05 -18.92 19.47
CA ASP A 204 4.28 -19.33 20.87
C ASP A 204 3.06 -19.10 21.78
N ASP A 205 2.81 -20.06 22.67
CA ASP A 205 1.71 -20.08 23.64
C ASP A 205 1.78 -18.92 24.66
N VAL A 206 2.99 -18.46 25.01
CA VAL A 206 3.14 -17.30 25.92
C VAL A 206 2.63 -16.03 25.23
N GLY A 207 2.92 -15.86 23.94
CA GLY A 207 2.38 -14.78 23.13
C GLY A 207 0.86 -14.86 23.03
N ALA A 208 0.31 -16.05 22.80
CA ALA A 208 -1.14 -16.29 22.74
C ALA A 208 -1.87 -15.89 24.04
N ARG A 209 -1.29 -16.17 25.22
CA ARG A 209 -1.87 -15.75 26.51
C ARG A 209 -1.88 -14.23 26.69
N ARG A 210 -0.87 -13.52 26.19
CA ARG A 210 -0.83 -12.04 26.26
C ARG A 210 -1.91 -11.41 25.38
N MET A 211 -2.27 -12.04 24.28
CA MET A 211 -3.36 -11.55 23.42
C MET A 211 -4.71 -11.52 24.16
N GLU A 212 -4.92 -12.38 25.15
CA GLU A 212 -6.17 -12.39 25.91
C GLU A 212 -6.39 -11.06 26.66
N GLN A 213 -5.33 -10.40 27.11
CA GLN A 213 -5.38 -9.06 27.72
C GLN A 213 -5.82 -7.96 26.74
N LEU A 214 -5.86 -8.26 25.44
CA LEU A 214 -6.38 -7.39 24.39
C LEU A 214 -7.80 -7.80 23.97
N GLY A 215 -8.41 -8.77 24.66
CA GLY A 215 -9.70 -9.35 24.29
C GLY A 215 -9.64 -10.31 23.10
N ILE A 216 -8.45 -10.82 22.75
CA ILE A 216 -8.21 -11.70 21.60
C ILE A 216 -7.66 -13.04 22.09
N LYS A 217 -8.33 -14.15 21.79
CA LYS A 217 -7.86 -15.49 22.16
C LYS A 217 -7.60 -16.33 20.93
N LEU A 218 -6.36 -16.78 20.78
CA LEU A 218 -5.97 -17.69 19.70
C LEU A 218 -6.31 -19.13 20.09
N ARG A 219 -6.80 -19.89 19.12
CA ARG A 219 -7.10 -21.33 19.22
C ARG A 219 -7.86 -21.70 20.52
N PRO A 220 -9.02 -21.06 20.83
CA PRO A 220 -9.82 -21.48 21.97
C PRO A 220 -10.12 -22.98 21.89
N HIS A 221 -10.23 -23.68 23.02
CA HIS A 221 -10.44 -25.14 23.04
C HIS A 221 -11.65 -25.61 22.18
N ALA A 222 -12.74 -24.84 22.17
CA ALA A 222 -13.93 -25.15 21.36
C ALA A 222 -13.78 -24.79 19.86
N TYR A 223 -12.72 -24.05 19.50
CA TYR A 223 -12.45 -23.49 18.18
C TYR A 223 -10.95 -23.57 17.86
N PRO A 224 -10.38 -24.77 17.67
CA PRO A 224 -8.93 -24.95 17.52
C PRO A 224 -8.33 -24.19 16.33
N ASP A 225 -9.10 -24.03 15.26
CA ASP A 225 -8.70 -23.29 14.04
C ASP A 225 -9.26 -21.86 14.02
N GLY A 226 -9.59 -21.31 15.19
CA GLY A 226 -10.24 -20.01 15.32
C GLY A 226 -9.45 -19.00 16.14
N VAL A 227 -9.70 -17.72 15.88
CA VAL A 227 -9.32 -16.59 16.72
C VAL A 227 -10.59 -15.95 17.26
N ALA A 228 -10.75 -15.93 18.58
CA ALA A 228 -11.89 -15.33 19.25
C ALA A 228 -11.62 -13.87 19.59
N ILE A 229 -12.46 -12.95 19.09
CA ILE A 229 -12.45 -11.53 19.42
C ILE A 229 -13.66 -11.23 20.31
N ALA A 230 -13.41 -10.75 21.54
CA ALA A 230 -14.45 -10.53 22.53
C ALA A 230 -15.50 -9.51 22.08
N TYR A 231 -16.76 -9.73 22.47
CA TYR A 231 -17.86 -8.78 22.23
C TYR A 231 -17.74 -7.51 23.07
N ASN A 232 -17.10 -7.63 24.23
CA ASN A 232 -16.87 -6.53 25.15
C ASN A 232 -15.53 -6.73 25.84
N HIS A 233 -14.64 -5.75 25.72
CA HIS A 233 -13.32 -5.69 26.35
C HIS A 233 -12.84 -4.24 26.33
N ASP A 234 -12.27 -3.75 27.44
CA ASP A 234 -11.86 -2.34 27.60
C ASP A 234 -10.88 -1.91 26.50
N TYR A 235 -9.89 -2.75 26.19
CA TYR A 235 -8.97 -2.51 25.08
C TYR A 235 -9.70 -2.37 23.72
N LEU A 236 -10.66 -3.25 23.41
CA LEU A 236 -11.40 -3.18 22.13
C LEU A 236 -12.29 -1.95 22.06
N TRP A 237 -12.86 -1.54 23.20
CA TRP A 237 -13.61 -0.28 23.32
C TRP A 237 -12.75 0.92 22.93
N GLU A 238 -11.50 0.95 23.41
CA GLU A 238 -10.52 1.98 23.07
C GLU A 238 -10.04 1.92 21.63
N VAL A 239 -9.80 0.71 21.09
CA VAL A 239 -9.42 0.48 19.69
C VAL A 239 -10.43 1.16 18.76
N PHE A 240 -11.72 0.94 19.00
CA PHE A 240 -12.79 1.42 18.13
C PHE A 240 -13.41 2.75 18.58
N ARG A 241 -12.87 3.43 19.62
CA ARG A 241 -13.48 4.60 20.24
C ARG A 241 -13.88 5.72 19.28
N LEU A 242 -13.09 5.92 18.24
CA LEU A 242 -13.27 7.00 17.25
C LEU A 242 -13.65 6.46 15.86
N THR A 243 -14.25 5.27 15.79
CA THR A 243 -14.63 4.65 14.52
C THR A 243 -16.11 4.34 14.47
N GLN A 244 -16.63 4.11 13.26
CA GLN A 244 -18.01 3.64 13.06
C GLN A 244 -18.30 2.29 13.72
N TRP A 245 -17.24 1.52 14.04
CA TRP A 245 -17.34 0.22 14.70
C TRP A 245 -17.42 0.33 16.22
N HIS A 246 -17.40 1.54 16.81
CA HIS A 246 -17.50 1.70 18.26
C HIS A 246 -18.74 1.00 18.83
N GLY A 247 -18.53 0.11 19.80
CA GLY A 247 -19.58 -0.74 20.38
C GLY A 247 -20.18 -1.79 19.43
N ASN A 248 -19.85 -1.75 18.14
CA ASN A 248 -20.51 -2.51 17.07
C ASN A 248 -19.56 -3.33 16.18
N TRP A 249 -18.26 -3.38 16.48
CA TRP A 249 -17.25 -4.16 15.74
C TRP A 249 -17.65 -5.62 15.55
N LYS A 250 -18.33 -6.21 16.52
CA LYS A 250 -18.86 -7.59 16.44
C LYS A 250 -19.74 -7.83 15.21
N LEU A 251 -20.57 -6.85 14.83
CA LEU A 251 -21.46 -6.94 13.67
C LEU A 251 -20.65 -6.91 12.36
N ALA A 252 -19.63 -6.06 12.31
CA ALA A 252 -18.71 -5.97 11.17
C ALA A 252 -17.93 -7.26 11.00
N LEU A 253 -17.25 -7.71 12.06
CA LEU A 253 -16.40 -8.89 12.04
C LEU A 253 -17.18 -10.18 11.72
N GLN A 254 -18.45 -10.27 12.09
CA GLN A 254 -19.31 -11.41 11.74
C GLN A 254 -19.63 -11.52 10.25
N LYS A 255 -19.49 -10.44 9.48
CA LYS A 255 -19.69 -10.46 8.02
C LYS A 255 -18.47 -10.98 7.25
N LEU A 256 -17.32 -11.12 7.91
CA LEU A 256 -16.13 -11.68 7.29
C LEU A 256 -16.34 -13.15 6.90
N ALA A 257 -15.68 -13.59 5.83
CA ALA A 257 -15.82 -14.95 5.33
C ALA A 257 -15.44 -15.99 6.41
N GLY A 258 -16.36 -16.91 6.71
CA GLY A 258 -16.16 -17.96 7.73
C GLY A 258 -16.28 -17.48 9.18
N ALA A 259 -16.50 -16.19 9.40
CA ALA A 259 -16.72 -15.66 10.74
C ALA A 259 -18.09 -16.06 11.28
N HIS A 260 -18.15 -16.35 12.57
CA HIS A 260 -19.41 -16.69 13.24
C HIS A 260 -19.35 -16.32 14.73
N GLN A 261 -20.49 -16.30 15.41
CA GLN A 261 -20.50 -16.12 16.86
C GLN A 261 -20.10 -17.41 17.59
N SER A 262 -19.45 -17.26 18.73
CA SER A 262 -19.25 -18.38 19.65
C SER A 262 -20.62 -18.96 20.06
N GLN A 263 -20.72 -20.28 20.25
CA GLN A 263 -21.96 -20.93 20.70
C GLN A 263 -22.17 -20.72 22.20
N ASN A 264 -21.08 -20.76 22.97
CA ASN A 264 -21.04 -20.51 24.41
C ASN A 264 -20.09 -19.34 24.71
N ALA A 265 -20.09 -18.87 25.96
CA ALA A 265 -19.05 -17.96 26.42
C ALA A 265 -17.69 -18.68 26.42
N ILE A 266 -16.63 -17.93 26.12
CA ILE A 266 -15.25 -18.36 26.11
C ILE A 266 -14.51 -17.61 27.21
N THR A 267 -13.63 -18.30 27.94
CA THR A 267 -12.72 -17.65 28.89
C THR A 267 -11.70 -16.80 28.14
N ILE A 268 -11.77 -15.48 28.26
CA ILE A 268 -10.80 -14.53 27.72
C ILE A 268 -10.40 -13.59 28.86
N ASP A 269 -9.10 -13.56 29.19
CA ASP A 269 -8.54 -12.79 30.32
C ASP A 269 -9.24 -13.15 31.64
N GLY A 270 -9.39 -14.46 31.87
CA GLY A 270 -10.04 -15.02 33.06
C GLY A 270 -11.56 -14.78 33.18
N LYS A 271 -12.20 -14.11 32.21
CA LYS A 271 -13.63 -13.79 32.23
C LYS A 271 -14.38 -14.53 31.14
N GLN A 272 -15.60 -15.00 31.44
CA GLN A 272 -16.48 -15.63 30.46
C GLN A 272 -17.11 -14.57 29.56
N ARG A 273 -16.84 -14.61 28.26
CA ARG A 273 -17.34 -13.61 27.29
C ARG A 273 -17.80 -14.27 25.99
N ARG A 274 -18.84 -13.71 25.38
CA ARG A 274 -19.18 -14.01 23.98
C ARG A 274 -18.11 -13.43 23.05
N ALA A 275 -17.88 -14.08 21.92
CA ALA A 275 -16.88 -13.64 20.96
C ALA A 275 -17.33 -13.86 19.51
N VAL A 276 -16.74 -13.10 18.59
CA VAL A 276 -16.72 -13.42 17.17
C VAL A 276 -15.54 -14.36 16.95
N ILE A 277 -15.80 -15.49 16.31
CA ILE A 277 -14.79 -16.47 15.91
C ILE A 277 -14.43 -16.18 14.47
N LEU A 278 -13.18 -15.80 14.23
CA LEU A 278 -12.59 -15.66 12.90
C LEU A 278 -11.80 -16.92 12.55
N PRO A 279 -11.82 -17.40 11.30
CA PRO A 279 -10.91 -18.45 10.87
C PRO A 279 -9.45 -18.02 11.06
N LEU A 280 -8.60 -18.92 11.55
CA LEU A 280 -7.18 -18.63 11.76
C LEU A 280 -6.48 -18.22 10.46
N SER A 281 -6.77 -18.91 9.37
CA SER A 281 -6.24 -18.61 8.02
C SER A 281 -6.60 -17.22 7.51
N LEU A 282 -7.78 -16.71 7.89
CA LEU A 282 -8.19 -15.34 7.59
C LEU A 282 -7.33 -14.36 8.38
N VAL A 283 -7.09 -14.59 9.66
CA VAL A 283 -6.25 -13.67 10.47
C VAL A 283 -4.79 -13.70 9.99
N GLU A 284 -4.29 -14.87 9.60
CA GLU A 284 -2.93 -15.03 9.06
C GLU A 284 -2.70 -14.21 7.79
N SER A 285 -3.70 -14.09 6.89
CA SER A 285 -3.56 -13.29 5.67
C SER A 285 -3.42 -11.78 5.92
N TYR A 286 -3.81 -11.30 7.09
CA TYR A 286 -3.66 -9.90 7.51
C TYR A 286 -2.38 -9.64 8.32
N VAL A 287 -1.70 -10.71 8.74
CA VAL A 287 -0.47 -10.65 9.53
C VAL A 287 0.78 -10.89 8.66
N GLY A 288 0.64 -11.66 7.58
CA GLY A 288 1.69 -12.00 6.62
C GLY A 288 2.21 -10.84 5.77
#